data_AF-A0A1I4TWB6-F1
#
_entry.id   AF-A0A1I4TWB6-F1
#
_cell.length_a   1.000
_cell.length_b   1.000
_cell.length_c   1.000
_cell.angle_alpha   90.00
_cell.angle_beta   90.00
_cell.angle_gamma   90.00
#
_symmetry.space_group_name_H-M   'P 1'
#
loop_
_entity.id
_entity.type
_entity.pdbx_description
1 polymer ?
#
loop_
_entity_poly.entity_id
_entity_poly.type
_entity_poly.pdbx_seq_one_letter_code
_entity_poly.pdbx_strand_id
1 'polypeptide(L)'
;MKEHTNTKDWLRDNLSFNEDVLISGDSSFSKTLEITPDADVSLRFIANQRRIYGYFLTIQASLDVWNDIEKEIVKTEQTVTTIRMLSGMLNYPIAVLLYDNNNEGSFSVSDDLVRFTKVNDLGLKEYFASIHPELIENVGTIYKKVNRSVNDTFQTWTRNNLSRFLVINDFDIIIPRKSLIIELKRIEEDINSWKPYLDDKSNYLALMKICSLNNLEMKVIAYQEDANKVALHSLKNVYKSKIIGQFVICEIEDVLNGVNVTKGLFTDYESTRRRQK
;
A
#
# COMPACT_ATOMS: atom_id res chain seq x y z
N MET A 1 4.18 21.22 -14.60
CA MET A 1 3.78 19.80 -14.64
C MET A 1 4.95 18.96 -14.17
N LYS A 2 4.83 18.32 -13.00
CA LYS A 2 5.74 17.21 -12.67
C LYS A 2 5.17 15.99 -13.38
N GLU A 3 5.96 15.35 -14.23
CA GLU A 3 5.56 14.09 -14.88
C GLU A 3 5.38 13.02 -13.80
N HIS A 4 4.16 12.54 -13.63
CA HIS A 4 3.90 11.32 -12.87
C HIS A 4 4.42 10.14 -13.71
N THR A 5 5.30 9.34 -13.12
CA THR A 5 6.00 8.26 -13.84
C THR A 5 5.03 7.12 -14.04
N ASN A 6 4.43 7.04 -15.23
CA ASN A 6 3.61 5.92 -15.66
C ASN A 6 4.55 4.81 -16.16
N THR A 7 5.25 4.15 -15.23
CA THR A 7 6.10 3.01 -15.58
C THR A 7 5.21 1.81 -15.86
N LYS A 8 5.16 1.37 -17.12
CA LYS A 8 4.63 0.06 -17.48
C LYS A 8 5.22 -0.99 -16.52
N ASP A 9 4.34 -1.77 -15.92
CA ASP A 9 4.70 -2.74 -14.90
C ASP A 9 3.97 -4.04 -15.26
N TRP A 10 4.66 -4.92 -16.01
CA TRP A 10 4.09 -6.16 -16.52
C TRP A 10 3.45 -7.00 -15.42
N LEU A 11 3.99 -6.93 -14.19
CA LEU A 11 3.50 -7.71 -13.08
C LEU A 11 2.12 -7.19 -12.67
N ARG A 12 1.97 -5.87 -12.53
CA ARG A 12 0.66 -5.25 -12.26
C ARG A 12 -0.32 -5.54 -13.39
N ASP A 13 0.11 -5.39 -14.65
CA ASP A 13 -0.73 -5.65 -15.81
C ASP A 13 -1.25 -7.09 -15.82
N ASN A 14 -0.39 -8.08 -15.59
CA ASN A 14 -0.81 -9.50 -15.55
C ASN A 14 -1.73 -9.82 -14.36
N LEU A 15 -1.51 -9.18 -13.21
CA LEU A 15 -2.32 -9.37 -12.02
C LEU A 15 -3.68 -8.66 -12.10
N SER A 16 -3.76 -7.56 -12.85
CA SER A 16 -4.94 -6.69 -12.95
C SER A 16 -6.18 -7.36 -13.56
N PHE A 17 -6.00 -8.48 -14.29
CA PHE A 17 -7.10 -9.26 -14.88
C PHE A 17 -7.78 -10.20 -13.88
N ASN A 18 -7.21 -10.40 -12.69
CA ASN A 18 -7.75 -11.29 -11.69
C ASN A 18 -8.63 -10.51 -10.71
N GLU A 19 -9.94 -10.75 -10.76
CA GLU A 19 -10.95 -10.08 -9.92
C GLU A 19 -10.73 -10.26 -8.41
N ASP A 20 -9.91 -11.24 -8.01
CA ASP A 20 -9.57 -11.50 -6.60
C ASP A 20 -8.35 -10.73 -6.09
N VAL A 21 -7.73 -9.92 -6.95
CA VAL A 21 -6.49 -9.20 -6.67
C VAL A 21 -6.77 -7.70 -6.69
N LEU A 22 -6.49 -7.04 -5.57
CA LEU A 22 -6.57 -5.59 -5.44
C LEU A 22 -5.17 -5.02 -5.47
N ILE A 23 -4.89 -4.10 -6.39
CA ILE A 23 -3.57 -3.52 -6.61
C ILE A 23 -3.64 -2.02 -6.35
N SER A 24 -2.96 -1.53 -5.32
CA SER A 24 -2.93 -0.09 -5.04
C SER A 24 -2.18 0.66 -6.15
N GLY A 25 -2.75 1.76 -6.61
CA GLY A 25 -2.16 2.56 -7.68
C GLY A 25 -2.58 2.13 -9.09
N ASP A 26 -3.40 1.09 -9.23
CA ASP A 26 -3.77 0.52 -10.53
C ASP A 26 -5.26 0.73 -10.85
N SER A 27 -5.56 0.95 -12.13
CA SER A 27 -6.93 1.17 -12.63
C SER A 27 -7.87 -0.03 -12.37
N SER A 28 -7.35 -1.23 -12.17
CA SER A 28 -8.16 -2.40 -11.78
C SER A 28 -8.84 -2.22 -10.42
N PHE A 29 -8.24 -1.47 -9.50
CA PHE A 29 -8.83 -1.27 -8.18
C PHE A 29 -10.06 -0.35 -8.26
N SER A 30 -9.98 0.78 -8.97
CA SER A 30 -11.15 1.65 -9.20
C SER A 30 -12.26 0.94 -9.96
N LYS A 31 -11.92 0.13 -10.98
CA LYS A 31 -12.87 -0.74 -11.69
C LYS A 31 -13.55 -1.75 -10.77
N THR A 32 -12.79 -2.40 -9.88
CA THR A 32 -13.34 -3.36 -8.92
C THR A 32 -14.30 -2.71 -7.93
N LEU A 33 -14.05 -1.45 -7.59
CA LEU A 33 -14.97 -0.66 -6.78
C LEU A 33 -16.14 -0.09 -7.59
N GLU A 34 -16.16 -0.22 -8.92
CA GLU A 34 -17.12 0.41 -9.83
C GLU A 34 -17.27 1.92 -9.58
N ILE A 35 -16.15 2.59 -9.28
CA ILE A 35 -16.09 4.06 -9.22
C ILE A 35 -15.47 4.60 -10.51
N THR A 36 -15.58 5.93 -10.69
CA THR A 36 -15.04 6.68 -11.82
C THR A 36 -13.66 6.13 -12.27
N PRO A 37 -13.53 5.62 -13.51
CA PRO A 37 -12.37 4.83 -13.93
C PRO A 37 -11.01 5.54 -13.88
N ASP A 38 -11.01 6.88 -13.98
CA ASP A 38 -9.79 7.69 -13.97
C ASP A 38 -9.29 8.01 -12.55
N ALA A 39 -9.98 7.52 -11.51
CA ALA A 39 -9.53 7.66 -10.14
C ALA A 39 -8.43 6.62 -9.82
N ASP A 40 -7.31 7.09 -9.27
CA ASP A 40 -6.26 6.22 -8.73
C ASP A 40 -6.60 5.88 -7.27
N VAL A 41 -6.81 4.59 -7.02
CA VAL A 41 -7.22 4.05 -5.72
C VAL A 41 -6.07 3.29 -5.09
N SER A 42 -5.79 3.61 -3.82
CA SER A 42 -4.79 2.89 -3.03
C SER A 42 -5.32 2.62 -1.62
N LEU A 43 -5.08 1.41 -1.11
CA LEU A 43 -5.29 1.13 0.31
C LEU A 43 -3.99 1.44 1.07
N ARG A 44 -4.05 2.34 2.04
CA ARG A 44 -2.91 2.77 2.84
C ARG A 44 -3.10 2.42 4.30
N PHE A 45 -2.01 2.26 5.03
CA PHE A 45 -2.01 2.17 6.48
C PHE A 45 -1.17 3.27 7.10
N ILE A 46 -1.49 3.63 8.34
CA ILE A 46 -0.68 4.51 9.18
C ILE A 46 -0.31 3.76 10.45
N ALA A 47 0.97 3.61 10.72
CA ALA A 47 1.47 2.91 11.89
C ALA A 47 2.75 3.51 12.44
N ASN A 48 3.11 3.16 13.66
CA ASN A 48 4.47 3.28 14.19
C ASN A 48 4.91 1.94 14.81
N GLN A 49 6.07 1.93 15.46
CA GLN A 49 6.56 0.70 16.12
C GLN A 49 5.61 0.16 17.19
N ARG A 50 4.80 1.03 17.82
CA ARG A 50 3.93 0.70 18.95
C ARG A 50 2.52 0.32 18.52
N ARG A 51 1.97 0.91 17.45
CA ARG A 51 0.56 0.77 17.09
C ARG A 51 0.27 1.00 15.61
N ILE A 52 -0.88 0.50 15.21
CA ILE A 52 -1.56 0.82 13.95
C ILE A 52 -2.60 1.88 14.30
N TYR A 53 -2.61 3.00 13.59
CA TYR A 53 -3.52 4.13 13.82
C TYR A 53 -4.77 4.05 12.96
N GLY A 54 -4.65 3.46 11.77
CA GLY A 54 -5.80 3.24 10.90
C GLY A 54 -5.40 2.88 9.48
N TYR A 55 -6.45 2.68 8.69
CA TYR A 55 -6.38 2.33 7.28
C TYR A 55 -7.23 3.31 6.48
N PHE A 56 -6.74 3.64 5.28
CA PHE A 56 -7.34 4.65 4.42
C PHE A 56 -7.44 4.12 3.01
N LEU A 57 -8.62 4.13 2.43
CA LEU A 57 -8.79 4.05 0.99
C LEU A 57 -8.59 5.47 0.44
N THR A 58 -7.42 5.72 -0.11
CA THR A 58 -7.10 7.01 -0.71
C THR A 58 -7.47 7.00 -2.18
N ILE A 59 -8.17 8.02 -2.64
CA ILE A 59 -8.66 8.16 -4.01
C ILE A 59 -8.13 9.47 -4.58
N GLN A 60 -7.21 9.37 -5.53
CA GLN A 60 -6.71 10.51 -6.28
C GLN A 60 -7.57 10.74 -7.51
N ALA A 61 -8.23 11.89 -7.58
CA ALA A 61 -9.05 12.29 -8.73
C ALA A 61 -9.15 13.81 -8.82
N SER A 62 -9.47 14.33 -10.01
CA SER A 62 -9.72 15.75 -10.20
C SER A 62 -10.91 16.23 -9.35
N LEU A 63 -10.81 17.43 -8.78
CA LEU A 63 -11.81 17.98 -7.85
C LEU A 63 -13.24 18.03 -8.42
N ASP A 64 -13.38 18.19 -9.73
CA ASP A 64 -14.67 18.28 -10.42
C ASP A 64 -15.49 16.98 -10.40
N VAL A 65 -14.84 15.82 -10.26
CA VAL A 65 -15.53 14.51 -10.22
C VAL A 65 -15.79 13.98 -8.81
N TRP A 66 -15.33 14.67 -7.75
CA TRP A 66 -15.45 14.17 -6.38
C TRP A 66 -16.88 13.92 -5.94
N ASN A 67 -17.81 14.82 -6.28
CA ASN A 67 -19.22 14.64 -5.91
C ASN A 67 -19.83 13.38 -6.53
N ASP A 68 -19.31 12.92 -7.67
CA ASP A 68 -19.81 11.72 -8.33
C ASP A 68 -19.17 10.47 -7.71
N ILE A 69 -17.86 10.50 -7.44
CA ILE A 69 -17.17 9.45 -6.66
C ILE A 69 -17.81 9.26 -5.29
N GLU A 70 -18.09 10.34 -4.56
CA GLU A 70 -18.76 10.28 -3.25
C GLU A 70 -20.13 9.60 -3.35
N LYS A 71 -20.93 9.89 -4.40
CA LYS A 71 -22.21 9.22 -4.63
C LYS A 71 -22.06 7.75 -5.01
N GLU A 72 -21.07 7.42 -5.84
CA GLU A 72 -20.76 6.05 -6.26
C GLU A 72 -20.41 5.23 -5.02
N ILE A 73 -19.52 5.71 -4.15
CA ILE A 73 -19.15 5.00 -2.91
C ILE A 73 -20.37 4.74 -2.01
N VAL A 74 -21.28 5.70 -1.89
CA VAL A 74 -22.48 5.56 -1.06
C VAL A 74 -23.50 4.57 -1.65
N LYS A 75 -23.61 4.52 -2.98
CA LYS A 75 -24.72 3.82 -3.66
C LYS A 75 -24.36 2.46 -4.23
N THR A 76 -23.10 2.27 -4.58
CA THR A 76 -22.63 1.07 -5.27
C THR A 76 -22.41 -0.04 -4.25
N GLU A 77 -23.22 -1.10 -4.36
CA GLU A 77 -23.15 -2.27 -3.47
C GLU A 77 -21.77 -2.94 -3.52
N GLN A 78 -21.15 -3.00 -4.70
CA GLN A 78 -19.83 -3.57 -4.90
C GLN A 78 -18.73 -2.79 -4.15
N THR A 79 -18.76 -1.44 -4.19
CA THR A 79 -17.83 -0.60 -3.41
C THR A 79 -17.95 -0.87 -1.92
N VAL A 80 -19.18 -0.81 -1.39
CA VAL A 80 -19.46 -1.01 0.03
C VAL A 80 -19.06 -2.41 0.48
N THR A 81 -19.37 -3.43 -0.32
CA THR A 81 -19.02 -4.83 -0.04
C THR A 81 -17.51 -5.03 -0.02
N THR A 82 -16.79 -4.46 -0.99
CA THR A 82 -15.33 -4.56 -1.07
C THR A 82 -14.66 -3.87 0.12
N ILE A 83 -15.08 -2.66 0.49
CA ILE A 83 -14.53 -1.93 1.64
C ILE A 83 -14.85 -2.67 2.95
N ARG A 84 -16.06 -3.22 3.11
CA ARG A 84 -16.42 -4.02 4.29
C ARG A 84 -15.63 -5.32 4.38
N MET A 85 -15.39 -6.00 3.26
CA MET A 85 -14.53 -7.18 3.21
C MET A 85 -13.10 -6.83 3.67
N LEU A 86 -12.52 -5.75 3.16
CA LEU A 86 -11.20 -5.28 3.56
C LEU A 86 -11.16 -4.88 5.05
N SER A 87 -12.19 -4.19 5.52
CA SER A 87 -12.34 -3.82 6.94
C SER A 87 -12.42 -5.05 7.85
N GLY A 88 -13.16 -6.09 7.43
CA GLY A 88 -13.21 -7.38 8.11
C GLY A 88 -11.87 -8.11 8.11
N MET A 89 -11.16 -8.11 6.97
CA MET A 89 -9.83 -8.70 6.81
C MET A 89 -8.78 -8.01 7.69
N LEU A 90 -8.86 -6.69 7.86
CA LEU A 90 -7.92 -5.89 8.66
C LEU A 90 -8.39 -5.69 10.11
N ASN A 91 -9.59 -6.20 10.44
CA ASN A 91 -10.28 -6.04 11.72
C ASN A 91 -10.29 -4.57 12.21
N TYR A 92 -10.54 -3.63 11.29
CA TYR A 92 -10.50 -2.21 11.57
C TYR A 92 -11.24 -1.40 10.50
N PRO A 93 -11.97 -0.32 10.86
CA PRO A 93 -12.64 0.53 9.88
C PRO A 93 -11.68 1.15 8.85
N ILE A 94 -12.12 1.24 7.61
CA ILE A 94 -11.36 1.90 6.53
C ILE A 94 -12.03 3.24 6.25
N ALA A 95 -11.33 4.33 6.55
CA ALA A 95 -11.75 5.65 6.15
C ALA A 95 -11.46 5.88 4.66
N VAL A 96 -12.25 6.71 4.00
CA VAL A 96 -12.03 7.13 2.62
C VAL A 96 -11.49 8.56 2.62
N LEU A 97 -10.44 8.80 1.82
CA LEU A 97 -9.83 10.11 1.66
C LEU A 97 -9.63 10.43 0.17
N LEU A 98 -10.31 11.46 -0.32
CA LEU A 98 -10.12 11.98 -1.68
C LEU A 98 -9.12 13.15 -1.65
N TYR A 99 -8.29 13.23 -2.70
CA TYR A 99 -7.37 14.34 -2.93
C TYR A 99 -7.11 14.53 -4.43
N ASP A 100 -6.63 15.71 -4.81
CA ASP A 100 -6.36 16.09 -6.19
C ASP A 100 -4.92 16.60 -6.32
N ASN A 101 -4.15 16.01 -7.23
CA ASN A 101 -2.77 16.42 -7.49
C ASN A 101 -2.64 17.83 -8.09
N ASN A 102 -3.70 18.37 -8.70
CA ASN A 102 -3.72 19.70 -9.29
C ASN A 102 -4.32 20.77 -8.36
N ASN A 103 -4.99 20.36 -7.28
CA ASN A 103 -5.61 21.25 -6.30
C ASN A 103 -5.09 20.92 -4.89
N GLU A 104 -3.80 21.21 -4.66
CA GLU A 104 -3.15 20.99 -3.35
C GLU A 104 -3.95 21.64 -2.21
N GLY A 105 -4.00 20.95 -1.06
CA GLY A 105 -4.67 21.44 0.14
C GLY A 105 -6.19 21.31 0.13
N SER A 106 -6.77 20.64 -0.87
CA SER A 106 -8.18 20.23 -0.89
C SER A 106 -8.29 18.74 -0.61
N PHE A 107 -9.21 18.35 0.29
CA PHE A 107 -9.47 16.95 0.63
C PHE A 107 -10.96 16.70 0.86
N SER A 108 -11.40 15.45 0.73
CA SER A 108 -12.71 15.00 1.22
C SER A 108 -12.52 13.72 2.03
N VAL A 109 -13.14 13.63 3.20
CA VAL A 109 -12.93 12.52 4.14
C VAL A 109 -14.25 11.92 4.59
N SER A 110 -14.31 10.59 4.70
CA SER A 110 -15.44 9.85 5.27
C SER A 110 -14.97 8.68 6.12
N ASP A 111 -15.48 8.55 7.34
CA ASP A 111 -15.23 7.39 8.22
C ASP A 111 -16.36 6.34 8.14
N ASP A 112 -17.52 6.70 7.58
CA ASP A 112 -18.74 5.90 7.60
C ASP A 112 -19.24 5.48 6.21
N LEU A 113 -18.55 5.91 5.14
CA LEU A 113 -18.90 5.69 3.73
C LEU A 113 -20.25 6.33 3.32
N VAL A 114 -20.84 7.16 4.18
CA VAL A 114 -22.16 7.78 3.97
C VAL A 114 -22.02 9.30 3.89
N ARG A 115 -21.19 9.88 4.74
CA ARG A 115 -21.00 11.33 4.86
C ARG A 115 -19.56 11.68 4.54
N PHE A 116 -19.41 12.55 3.54
CA PHE A 116 -18.13 13.10 3.14
C PHE A 116 -18.02 14.55 3.60
N THR A 117 -16.90 14.87 4.24
CA THR A 117 -16.58 16.21 4.72
C THR A 117 -15.42 16.75 3.90
N LYS A 118 -15.68 17.85 3.17
CA LYS A 118 -14.62 18.58 2.47
C LYS A 118 -13.81 19.38 3.49
N VAL A 119 -12.49 19.20 3.47
CA VAL A 119 -11.55 19.84 4.40
C VAL A 119 -10.36 20.41 3.64
N ASN A 120 -9.73 21.41 4.24
CA ASN A 120 -8.44 21.93 3.77
C ASN A 120 -7.28 21.31 4.57
N ASP A 121 -6.05 21.82 4.38
CA ASP A 121 -4.88 21.38 5.15
C ASP A 121 -5.08 21.38 6.66
N LEU A 122 -5.66 22.46 7.21
CA LEU A 122 -5.89 22.58 8.65
C LEU A 122 -6.94 21.56 9.10
N GLY A 123 -8.06 21.46 8.38
CA GLY A 123 -9.12 20.51 8.70
C GLY A 123 -8.66 19.06 8.58
N LEU A 124 -7.81 18.73 7.61
CA LEU A 124 -7.23 17.38 7.50
C LEU A 124 -6.25 17.10 8.65
N LYS A 125 -5.47 18.09 9.08
CA LYS A 125 -4.60 17.96 10.26
C LYS A 125 -5.41 17.75 11.54
N GLU A 126 -6.50 18.48 11.71
CA GLU A 126 -7.45 18.31 12.81
C GLU A 126 -8.11 16.93 12.79
N TYR A 127 -8.48 16.43 11.60
CA TYR A 127 -8.99 15.07 11.42
C TYR A 127 -7.97 14.02 11.93
N PHE A 128 -6.71 14.08 11.49
CA PHE A 128 -5.68 13.16 12.01
C PHE A 128 -5.40 13.34 13.51
N ALA A 129 -5.46 14.57 14.03
CA ALA A 129 -5.32 14.81 15.47
C ALA A 129 -6.46 14.16 16.28
N SER A 130 -7.67 14.10 15.71
CA SER A 130 -8.83 13.46 16.34
C SER A 130 -8.71 11.93 16.39
N ILE A 131 -8.04 11.31 15.42
CA ILE A 131 -7.69 9.88 15.45
C ILE A 131 -6.72 9.64 16.60
N HIS A 132 -5.62 10.38 16.64
CA HIS A 132 -4.69 10.35 17.76
C HIS A 132 -3.74 11.57 17.76
N PRO A 133 -3.56 12.27 18.90
CA PRO A 133 -2.71 13.46 18.96
C PRO A 133 -1.25 13.24 18.51
N GLU A 134 -0.67 12.07 18.82
CA GLU A 134 0.70 11.71 18.41
C GLU A 134 0.93 11.80 16.88
N LEU A 135 -0.14 11.67 16.07
CA LEU A 135 -0.04 11.76 14.61
C LEU A 135 0.43 13.13 14.13
N ILE A 136 0.15 14.20 14.89
CA ILE A 136 0.51 15.58 14.54
C ILE A 136 1.66 16.15 15.38
N GLU A 137 2.28 15.32 16.22
CA GLU A 137 3.43 15.68 17.04
C GLU A 137 4.75 15.33 16.35
N ASN A 138 5.84 16.05 16.66
CA ASN A 138 7.17 15.78 16.09
C ASN A 138 7.17 15.73 14.56
N VAL A 139 6.46 16.68 13.95
CA VAL A 139 6.26 16.79 12.50
C VAL A 139 7.60 16.85 11.74
N GLY A 140 7.64 16.22 10.58
CA GLY A 140 8.74 16.31 9.62
C GLY A 140 9.15 14.95 9.06
N THR A 141 10.31 14.89 8.42
CA THR A 141 10.83 13.65 7.81
C THR A 141 12.15 13.23 8.43
N ILE A 142 12.26 11.97 8.86
CA ILE A 142 13.56 11.33 9.10
C ILE A 142 14.05 10.83 7.75
N TYR A 143 14.67 11.73 6.97
CA TYR A 143 15.44 11.50 5.75
C TYR A 143 15.57 10.02 5.26
N LYS A 144 14.60 9.53 4.48
CA LYS A 144 14.97 8.75 3.28
C LYS A 144 15.43 9.81 2.27
N LYS A 145 16.71 9.80 1.87
CA LYS A 145 17.15 10.65 0.73
C LYS A 145 16.14 10.39 -0.38
N VAL A 146 15.44 11.45 -0.77
CA VAL A 146 14.47 11.55 -1.85
C VAL A 146 14.45 10.27 -2.70
N ASN A 147 13.47 9.39 -2.48
CA ASN A 147 13.03 8.55 -3.60
C ASN A 147 12.75 9.56 -4.72
N ARG A 148 13.43 9.43 -5.86
CA ARG A 148 13.44 10.43 -6.94
C ARG A 148 12.04 10.83 -7.44
N SER A 149 11.00 10.08 -7.06
CA SER A 149 9.60 10.42 -7.29
C SER A 149 8.89 10.73 -5.96
N VAL A 150 8.40 11.96 -5.84
CA VAL A 150 7.26 12.28 -4.97
C VAL A 150 6.04 11.91 -5.81
N ASN A 151 5.38 10.81 -5.48
CA ASN A 151 4.39 10.21 -6.39
C ASN A 151 3.06 10.97 -6.38
N ASP A 152 2.68 11.58 -5.26
CA ASP A 152 1.41 12.29 -5.13
C ASP A 152 1.42 13.42 -4.07
N THR A 153 0.44 14.30 -4.14
CA THR A 153 0.28 15.47 -3.25
C THR A 153 -0.06 15.10 -1.81
N PHE A 154 -0.82 14.02 -1.58
CA PHE A 154 -1.14 13.54 -0.23
C PHE A 154 0.10 12.98 0.49
N GLN A 155 1.01 12.31 -0.21
CA GLN A 155 2.30 11.87 0.32
C GLN A 155 3.18 13.05 0.70
N THR A 156 3.11 14.15 -0.07
CA THR A 156 3.79 15.41 0.30
C THR A 156 3.17 16.01 1.54
N TRP A 157 1.84 16.06 1.59
CA TRP A 157 1.08 16.59 2.71
C TRP A 157 1.38 15.85 4.01
N THR A 158 1.33 14.51 4.00
CA THR A 158 1.59 13.68 5.18
C THR A 158 3.00 13.88 5.73
N ARG A 159 4.01 14.00 4.85
CA ARG A 159 5.41 14.30 5.25
C ARG A 159 5.58 15.66 5.91
N ASN A 160 4.77 16.63 5.51
CA ASN A 160 4.86 18.01 6.00
C ASN A 160 4.00 18.26 7.25
N ASN A 161 3.01 17.42 7.52
CA ASN A 161 2.01 17.67 8.57
C ASN A 161 1.94 16.59 9.64
N LEU A 162 2.41 15.37 9.36
CA LEU A 162 2.34 14.25 10.30
C LEU A 162 3.70 13.92 10.92
N SER A 163 3.64 13.13 11.99
CA SER A 163 4.81 12.76 12.78
C SER A 163 5.85 12.00 11.98
N ARG A 164 7.11 12.38 12.17
CA ARG A 164 8.26 11.74 11.52
C ARG A 164 8.53 10.30 11.94
N PHE A 165 7.82 9.81 12.95
CA PHE A 165 7.94 8.46 13.49
C PHE A 165 6.91 7.48 12.89
N LEU A 166 6.09 7.95 11.94
CA LEU A 166 5.10 7.13 11.26
C LEU A 166 5.68 6.41 10.05
N VAL A 167 5.10 5.25 9.79
CA VAL A 167 5.12 4.55 8.52
C VAL A 167 3.74 4.78 7.91
N ILE A 168 3.72 5.49 6.79
CA ILE A 168 2.53 5.71 5.98
C ILE A 168 2.88 5.13 4.62
N ASN A 169 2.23 4.03 4.26
CA ASN A 169 2.53 3.31 3.04
C ASN A 169 1.30 2.60 2.50
N ASP A 170 1.37 2.28 1.20
CA ASP A 170 0.34 1.55 0.49
C ASP A 170 0.50 0.05 0.77
N PHE A 171 -0.59 -0.69 0.70
CA PHE A 171 -0.54 -2.13 0.47
C PHE A 171 -0.41 -2.33 -1.04
N ASP A 172 0.76 -2.78 -1.52
CA ASP A 172 0.98 -2.89 -2.97
C ASP A 172 -0.04 -3.82 -3.63
N ILE A 173 -0.22 -5.02 -3.08
CA ILE A 173 -1.22 -5.99 -3.53
C ILE A 173 -1.91 -6.66 -2.32
N ILE A 174 -3.22 -6.84 -2.43
CA ILE A 174 -4.05 -7.56 -1.47
C ILE A 174 -4.81 -8.66 -2.22
N ILE A 175 -4.79 -9.88 -1.69
CA ILE A 175 -5.56 -11.02 -2.21
C ILE A 175 -6.49 -11.51 -1.11
N PRO A 176 -7.71 -10.93 -0.99
CA PRO A 176 -8.61 -11.17 0.14
C PRO A 176 -9.00 -12.64 0.31
N ARG A 177 -9.31 -13.35 -0.78
CA ARG A 177 -9.67 -14.78 -0.74
C ARG A 177 -8.59 -15.68 -0.15
N LYS A 178 -7.33 -15.21 -0.13
CA LYS A 178 -6.19 -15.91 0.43
C LYS A 178 -5.70 -15.36 1.76
N SER A 179 -6.32 -14.28 2.26
CA SER A 179 -5.81 -13.56 3.43
C SER A 179 -4.34 -13.17 3.25
N LEU A 180 -3.95 -12.74 2.05
CA LEU A 180 -2.56 -12.52 1.67
C LEU A 180 -2.32 -11.04 1.30
N ILE A 181 -1.26 -10.47 1.88
CA ILE A 181 -0.72 -9.17 1.54
C ILE A 181 0.66 -9.37 0.90
N ILE A 182 0.87 -8.73 -0.24
CA ILE A 182 2.13 -8.76 -0.97
C ILE A 182 2.71 -7.34 -1.03
N GLU A 183 3.96 -7.21 -0.63
CA GLU A 183 4.80 -6.05 -0.91
C GLU A 183 5.60 -6.30 -2.19
N LEU A 184 5.61 -5.32 -3.10
CA LEU A 184 6.33 -5.37 -4.36
C LEU A 184 7.69 -4.68 -4.28
N LYS A 185 8.68 -5.30 -4.93
CA LYS A 185 10.02 -4.75 -5.13
C LYS A 185 10.45 -4.95 -6.57
N ARG A 186 10.37 -3.88 -7.36
CA ARG A 186 11.05 -3.83 -8.65
C ARG A 186 12.55 -3.71 -8.43
N ILE A 187 13.33 -4.59 -9.05
CA ILE A 187 14.77 -4.69 -8.87
C ILE A 187 15.49 -4.65 -10.22
N GLU A 188 16.69 -4.07 -10.25
CA GLU A 188 17.59 -4.14 -11.41
C GLU A 188 18.54 -5.34 -11.31
N GLU A 189 18.82 -5.78 -10.08
CA GLU A 189 19.73 -6.87 -9.75
C GLU A 189 19.15 -8.25 -10.12
N ASP A 190 20.02 -9.25 -10.24
CA ASP A 190 19.60 -10.65 -10.44
C ASP A 190 18.69 -11.13 -9.31
N ILE A 191 17.48 -11.54 -9.68
CA ILE A 191 16.41 -12.02 -8.82
C ILE A 191 16.81 -13.19 -7.93
N ASN A 192 17.74 -14.05 -8.37
CA ASN A 192 18.25 -15.17 -7.58
C ASN A 192 19.09 -14.68 -6.38
N SER A 193 19.79 -13.57 -6.58
CA SER A 193 20.72 -12.99 -5.60
C SER A 193 20.06 -11.92 -4.73
N TRP A 194 19.00 -11.28 -5.23
CA TRP A 194 18.36 -10.17 -4.53
C TRP A 194 17.77 -10.61 -3.20
N LYS A 195 17.88 -9.74 -2.18
CA LYS A 195 17.31 -9.96 -0.85
C LYS A 195 16.79 -8.63 -0.29
N PRO A 196 15.75 -8.64 0.57
CA PRO A 196 15.16 -7.43 1.13
C PRO A 196 16.16 -6.48 1.80
N TYR A 197 16.02 -5.18 1.54
CA TYR A 197 16.88 -4.13 2.11
C TYR A 197 16.44 -3.70 3.52
N LEU A 198 17.41 -3.40 4.38
CA LEU A 198 17.17 -2.81 5.71
C LEU A 198 16.54 -1.42 5.69
N ASP A 199 16.66 -0.69 4.57
CA ASP A 199 16.04 0.63 4.43
C ASP A 199 14.50 0.58 4.36
N ASP A 200 13.95 -0.61 4.06
CA ASP A 200 12.50 -0.86 4.02
C ASP A 200 12.00 -1.58 5.29
N LYS A 201 12.87 -1.77 6.30
CA LYS A 201 12.56 -2.50 7.53
C LYS A 201 11.31 -1.99 8.25
N SER A 202 11.09 -0.66 8.28
CA SER A 202 9.96 -0.09 9.01
C SER A 202 8.65 -0.46 8.34
N ASN A 203 8.64 -0.56 7.01
CA ASN A 203 7.50 -1.04 6.25
C ASN A 203 7.26 -2.53 6.52
N TYR A 204 8.30 -3.36 6.41
CA TYR A 204 8.20 -4.79 6.70
C TYR A 204 7.68 -5.07 8.11
N LEU A 205 8.21 -4.38 9.13
CA LEU A 205 7.76 -4.54 10.51
C LEU A 205 6.29 -4.13 10.70
N ALA A 206 5.85 -3.04 10.05
CA ALA A 206 4.46 -2.61 10.12
C ALA A 206 3.53 -3.64 9.47
N LEU A 207 3.84 -4.08 8.25
CA LEU A 207 3.07 -5.09 7.53
C LEU A 207 3.03 -6.43 8.26
N MET A 208 4.18 -6.94 8.75
CA MET A 208 4.24 -8.18 9.54
C MET A 208 3.36 -8.09 10.80
N LYS A 209 3.35 -6.93 11.47
CA LYS A 209 2.50 -6.71 12.64
C LYS A 209 1.02 -6.70 12.27
N ILE A 210 0.64 -5.97 11.21
CA ILE A 210 -0.74 -5.94 10.69
C ILE A 210 -1.20 -7.37 10.35
N CYS A 211 -0.38 -8.12 9.64
CA CYS A 211 -0.72 -9.47 9.22
C CYS A 211 -0.83 -10.42 10.41
N SER A 212 0.10 -10.36 11.37
CA SER A 212 0.07 -11.18 12.58
C SER A 212 -1.15 -10.91 13.46
N LEU A 213 -1.62 -9.66 13.55
CA LEU A 213 -2.80 -9.31 14.37
C LEU A 213 -4.11 -9.77 13.73
N ASN A 214 -4.11 -9.95 12.40
CA ASN A 214 -5.31 -10.23 11.60
C ASN A 214 -5.30 -11.62 10.96
N ASN A 215 -4.38 -12.51 11.36
CA ASN A 215 -4.21 -13.85 10.80
C ASN A 215 -4.05 -13.85 9.26
N LEU A 216 -3.26 -12.90 8.75
CA LEU A 216 -2.94 -12.76 7.33
C LEU A 216 -1.52 -13.25 7.05
N GLU A 217 -1.28 -13.65 5.81
CA GLU A 217 0.05 -13.94 5.30
C GLU A 217 0.67 -12.68 4.70
N MET A 218 1.97 -12.47 4.93
CA MET A 218 2.76 -11.41 4.30
C MET A 218 3.84 -12.03 3.43
N LYS A 219 3.92 -11.57 2.18
CA LYS A 219 4.99 -11.91 1.24
C LYS A 219 5.64 -10.66 0.69
N VAL A 220 6.90 -10.81 0.27
CA VAL A 220 7.56 -9.81 -0.58
C VAL A 220 7.83 -10.47 -1.92
N ILE A 221 7.41 -9.83 -3.01
CA ILE A 221 7.74 -10.24 -4.37
C ILE A 221 8.81 -9.30 -4.91
N ALA A 222 9.96 -9.85 -5.28
CA ALA A 222 10.94 -9.15 -6.09
C ALA A 222 10.79 -9.56 -7.55
N TYR A 223 10.90 -8.61 -8.48
CA TYR A 223 10.75 -8.85 -9.92
C TYR A 223 11.52 -7.84 -10.77
N GLN A 224 11.87 -8.25 -12.00
CA GLN A 224 12.52 -7.42 -13.02
C GLN A 224 11.53 -7.11 -14.14
N GLU A 225 11.70 -6.01 -14.87
CA GLU A 225 10.70 -5.49 -15.84
C GLU A 225 10.42 -6.40 -17.05
N ASP A 226 11.34 -7.31 -17.40
CA ASP A 226 11.21 -8.18 -18.58
C ASP A 226 11.33 -9.67 -18.24
N ALA A 227 10.97 -10.06 -17.01
CA ALA A 227 11.07 -11.44 -16.54
C ALA A 227 9.68 -12.04 -16.31
N ASN A 228 9.49 -13.32 -16.62
CA ASN A 228 8.26 -14.05 -16.22
C ASN A 228 8.33 -14.59 -14.79
N LYS A 229 9.54 -14.57 -14.21
CA LYS A 229 9.83 -15.14 -12.89
C LYS A 229 9.89 -14.06 -11.83
N VAL A 230 9.45 -14.46 -10.63
CA VAL A 230 9.48 -13.66 -9.42
C VAL A 230 10.28 -14.38 -8.33
N ALA A 231 10.91 -13.62 -7.43
CA ALA A 231 11.37 -14.14 -6.15
C ALA A 231 10.29 -13.91 -5.10
N LEU A 232 9.69 -15.00 -4.62
CA LEU A 232 8.71 -14.95 -3.54
C LEU A 232 9.42 -15.14 -2.19
N HIS A 233 9.48 -14.07 -1.40
CA HIS A 233 10.10 -14.08 -0.08
C HIS A 233 9.06 -14.22 1.03
N SER A 234 9.37 -15.08 2.00
CA SER A 234 8.70 -15.15 3.29
C SER A 234 9.65 -14.62 4.36
N LEU A 235 9.31 -13.49 4.97
CA LEU A 235 10.11 -12.90 6.05
C LEU A 235 9.85 -13.68 7.34
N LYS A 236 10.92 -14.16 7.99
CA LYS A 236 10.83 -14.82 9.30
C LYS A 236 10.98 -13.77 10.41
N ASN A 237 12.10 -13.04 10.39
CA ASN A 237 12.42 -12.05 11.42
C ASN A 237 13.09 -10.81 10.82
N VAL A 238 12.74 -9.63 11.32
CA VAL A 238 13.38 -8.35 10.94
C VAL A 238 14.02 -7.73 12.17
N TYR A 239 15.35 -7.66 12.18
CA TYR A 239 16.15 -7.08 13.25
C TYR A 239 16.70 -5.70 12.87
N LYS A 240 17.34 -5.03 13.83
CA LYS A 240 17.98 -3.72 13.59
C LYS A 240 19.05 -3.75 12.50
N SER A 241 19.81 -4.84 12.40
CA SER A 241 20.98 -4.99 11.53
C SER A 241 20.82 -6.06 10.44
N LYS A 242 19.73 -6.83 10.44
CA LYS A 242 19.53 -7.91 9.47
C LYS A 242 18.07 -8.30 9.29
N ILE A 243 17.76 -8.89 8.15
CA ILE A 243 16.47 -9.52 7.83
C ILE A 243 16.74 -10.99 7.57
N ILE A 244 15.99 -11.87 8.24
CA ILE A 244 16.06 -13.32 8.06
C ILE A 244 14.77 -13.77 7.39
N GLY A 245 14.89 -14.64 6.39
CA GLY A 245 13.74 -15.20 5.71
C GLY A 245 14.12 -16.38 4.86
N GLN A 246 13.19 -16.76 4.00
CA GLN A 246 13.35 -17.78 2.99
C GLN A 246 12.75 -17.28 1.68
N PHE A 247 13.29 -17.74 0.56
CA PHE A 247 12.78 -17.36 -0.76
C PHE A 247 12.80 -18.53 -1.74
N VAL A 248 12.03 -18.39 -2.80
CA VAL A 248 11.93 -19.33 -3.91
C VAL A 248 11.68 -18.54 -5.19
N ILE A 249 12.22 -19.03 -6.30
CA ILE A 249 11.94 -18.48 -7.62
C ILE A 249 10.79 -19.28 -8.23
N CYS A 250 9.75 -18.58 -8.66
CA CYS A 250 8.56 -19.18 -9.26
C CYS A 250 7.97 -18.27 -10.34
N GLU A 251 6.99 -18.77 -11.08
CA GLU A 251 6.17 -17.94 -11.95
C GLU A 251 5.10 -17.22 -11.10
N ILE A 252 4.54 -16.11 -11.59
CA ILE A 252 3.55 -15.35 -10.80
C ILE A 252 2.23 -16.13 -10.64
N GLU A 253 1.88 -16.95 -11.62
CA GLU A 253 0.70 -17.80 -11.60
C GLU A 253 0.75 -18.81 -10.45
N ASP A 254 1.94 -19.26 -10.03
CA ASP A 254 2.09 -20.15 -8.87
C ASP A 254 1.65 -19.45 -7.57
N VAL A 255 1.99 -18.16 -7.45
CA VAL A 255 1.55 -17.32 -6.32
C VAL A 255 0.03 -17.16 -6.32
N LEU A 256 -0.56 -16.91 -7.49
CA LEU A 256 -2.00 -16.72 -7.66
C LEU A 256 -2.82 -17.98 -7.51
N ASN A 257 -2.32 -19.13 -7.94
CA ASN A 257 -3.06 -20.39 -7.85
C ASN A 257 -2.91 -21.05 -6.47
N GLY A 258 -2.01 -20.55 -5.62
CA GLY A 258 -1.77 -21.16 -4.31
C GLY A 258 -1.28 -22.59 -4.46
N VAL A 259 -0.73 -22.91 -5.64
CA VAL A 259 -0.04 -24.16 -5.89
C VAL A 259 1.15 -24.10 -4.95
N ASN A 260 0.99 -24.80 -3.84
CA ASN A 260 2.03 -25.40 -3.03
C ASN A 260 3.43 -25.13 -3.59
N VAL A 261 3.93 -23.92 -3.32
CA VAL A 261 5.31 -23.52 -3.63
C VAL A 261 6.28 -24.41 -2.81
N THR A 262 5.73 -25.28 -1.96
CA THR A 262 6.33 -26.46 -1.34
C THR A 262 6.99 -27.46 -2.30
N LYS A 263 6.80 -27.38 -3.63
CA LYS A 263 7.66 -28.12 -4.57
C LYS A 263 9.01 -27.46 -4.84
N GLY A 264 9.15 -26.16 -4.57
CA GLY A 264 10.42 -25.45 -4.65
C GLY A 264 11.24 -25.65 -3.37
N LEU A 265 12.54 -25.92 -3.53
CA LEU A 265 13.49 -25.85 -2.43
C LEU A 265 13.59 -24.38 -1.98
N PHE A 266 12.90 -24.04 -0.89
CA PHE A 266 13.06 -22.74 -0.24
C PHE A 266 14.52 -22.58 0.19
N THR A 267 15.10 -21.44 -0.18
CA THR A 267 16.46 -21.07 0.21
C THR A 267 16.38 -20.10 1.37
N ASP A 268 16.92 -20.50 2.52
CA ASP A 268 17.09 -19.62 3.68
C ASP A 268 18.11 -18.53 3.38
N TYR A 269 17.90 -17.35 3.99
CA TYR A 269 18.84 -16.24 3.84
C TYR A 269 18.91 -15.36 5.08
N GLU A 270 20.04 -14.65 5.18
CA GLU A 270 20.24 -13.49 6.03
C GLU A 270 20.65 -12.30 5.14
N SER A 271 19.90 -11.20 5.21
CA SER A 271 20.18 -9.97 4.49
C SER A 271 20.60 -8.86 5.46
N THR A 272 21.82 -8.38 5.31
CA THR A 272 22.33 -7.17 5.96
C THR A 272 22.33 -5.97 5.00
N ARG A 273 21.70 -6.13 3.84
CA ARG A 273 21.83 -5.21 2.70
C ARG A 273 21.16 -3.87 2.97
N ARG A 274 21.75 -2.82 2.40
CA ARG A 274 21.17 -1.48 2.28
C ARG A 274 21.16 -1.09 0.82
N ARG A 275 20.20 -0.26 0.41
CA ARG A 275 20.14 0.27 -0.97
C ARG A 275 21.42 1.04 -1.23
N GLN A 276 22.15 0.68 -2.29
CA GLN A 276 23.24 1.50 -2.79
C GLN A 276 22.62 2.77 -3.39
N LYS A 277 23.23 3.92 -3.06
CA LYS A 277 22.75 5.25 -3.47
C LYS A 277 23.44 5.71 -4.73
#